data_AF-A0A078GIJ7-F1
#
_entry.id   AF-A0A078GIJ7-F1
#
_cell.length_a   1.000
_cell.length_b   1.000
_cell.length_c   1.000
_cell.angle_alpha   90.00
_cell.angle_beta   90.00
_cell.angle_gamma   90.00
#
_symmetry.space_group_name_H-M   'P 1'
#
loop_
_entity.id
_entity.type
_entity.pdbx_description
1 polymer ?
#
loop_
_entity_poly.entity_id
_entity_poly.type
_entity_poly.pdbx_seq_one_letter_code
_entity_poly.pdbx_strand_id
1 'polypeptide(L)'
;MEGRDDGGGKVIGLIDKATKSSAQEVDPRLLKAIKSALRYSDSEVRLGAKTLMELMKHNHSQVRLLTLLIIDELFMRSKLFRTLIVDKFDQLLSLSVGFRNSLPLPAPPAVATTLRTKAIEFLEKWNLSFGLHYKEIRLGFDYLKNTLKLKFPDLQATAARRQRERLEREERRKKILRSKFEYLRDGFGVLKGEIEETIKEIKEGLEIVQWRGDDGVPLAILDEEDYEEIRCSHLRQIRMDSLKQSDKVEETSENRVVFDVLREQGKLLMKKHLVSVQDGISLLIRVDVSDNRPEIPC
;
A
#
# COMPACT_ATOMS: atom_id res chain seq x y z
N MET A 1 2.56 -40.15 49.56
CA MET A 1 3.58 -39.15 49.21
C MET A 1 3.00 -38.29 48.10
N GLU A 2 2.34 -37.20 48.50
CA GLU A 2 1.71 -36.25 47.58
C GLU A 2 2.80 -35.40 46.90
N GLY A 3 2.74 -35.35 45.57
CA GLY A 3 3.58 -34.47 44.76
C GLY A 3 3.23 -33.02 45.06
N ARG A 4 4.25 -32.24 45.43
CA ARG A 4 4.14 -30.79 45.57
C ARG A 4 3.82 -30.19 44.20
N ASP A 5 2.65 -29.59 44.08
CA ASP A 5 2.24 -28.74 42.98
C ASP A 5 2.98 -27.40 43.08
N ASP A 6 4.22 -27.36 42.58
CA ASP A 6 5.12 -26.20 42.57
C ASP A 6 4.83 -25.25 41.37
N GLY A 7 3.64 -25.37 40.76
CA GLY A 7 3.23 -24.62 39.57
C GLY A 7 2.40 -23.36 39.83
N GLY A 8 1.76 -23.26 40.99
CA GLY A 8 0.83 -22.17 41.32
C GLY A 8 1.55 -20.88 41.69
N GLY A 9 1.51 -19.86 40.83
CA GLY A 9 2.06 -18.54 41.14
C GLY A 9 3.11 -18.00 40.16
N LYS A 10 3.47 -18.77 39.14
CA LYS A 10 4.34 -18.28 38.05
C LYS A 10 3.76 -17.03 37.38
N VAL A 11 2.42 -16.97 37.23
CA VAL A 11 1.76 -15.78 36.67
C VAL A 11 1.95 -14.53 37.52
N ILE A 12 2.01 -14.66 38.86
CA ILE A 12 2.18 -13.53 39.78
C ILE A 12 3.52 -12.86 39.53
N GLY A 13 4.61 -13.64 39.50
CA GLY A 13 5.95 -13.12 39.26
C GLY A 13 6.09 -12.43 37.89
N LEU A 14 5.41 -12.96 36.87
CA LEU A 14 5.40 -12.35 35.53
C LEU A 14 4.63 -11.01 35.52
N ILE A 15 3.47 -10.94 36.18
CA ILE A 15 2.66 -9.72 36.29
C ILE A 15 3.40 -8.65 37.09
N ASP A 16 3.97 -9.01 38.24
CA ASP A 16 4.72 -8.10 39.10
C ASP A 16 5.92 -7.49 38.34
N LYS A 17 6.68 -8.33 37.62
CA LYS A 17 7.77 -7.85 36.77
C LYS A 17 7.29 -6.92 35.65
N ALA A 18 6.16 -7.23 35.03
CA ALA A 18 5.60 -6.42 33.94
C ALA A 18 5.10 -5.04 34.41
N THR A 19 4.68 -4.91 35.67
CA THR A 19 4.07 -3.68 36.22
C THR A 19 5.04 -2.76 36.97
N LYS A 20 6.28 -3.20 37.21
CA LYS A 20 7.36 -2.40 37.80
C LYS A 20 8.12 -1.50 36.80
N SER A 21 7.78 -1.57 35.52
CA SER A 21 8.41 -0.76 34.47
C SER A 21 7.95 0.70 34.50
N SER A 22 8.83 1.62 34.10
CA SER A 22 8.50 3.03 33.82
C SER A 22 8.10 3.28 32.36
N ALA A 23 8.11 2.25 31.51
CA ALA A 23 7.72 2.36 30.10
C ALA A 23 6.21 2.63 29.93
N GLN A 24 5.81 3.28 28.84
CA GLN A 24 4.38 3.56 28.59
C GLN A 24 3.57 2.30 28.23
N GLU A 25 4.25 1.26 27.74
CA GLU A 25 3.65 -0.01 27.33
C GLU A 25 4.25 -1.19 28.10
N VAL A 26 3.50 -2.30 28.11
CA VAL A 26 3.94 -3.56 28.71
C VAL A 26 4.92 -4.25 27.76
N ASP A 27 6.05 -4.72 28.27
CA ASP A 27 7.02 -5.49 27.48
C ASP A 27 6.31 -6.65 26.74
N PRO A 28 6.35 -6.69 25.39
CA PRO A 28 5.69 -7.72 24.60
C PRO A 28 6.10 -9.15 24.99
N ARG A 29 7.35 -9.35 25.43
CA ARG A 29 7.86 -10.65 25.87
C ARG A 29 7.20 -11.09 27.17
N LEU A 30 7.09 -10.17 28.13
CA LEU A 30 6.40 -10.43 29.40
C LEU A 30 4.91 -10.65 29.17
N LEU A 31 4.27 -9.83 28.33
CA LEU A 31 2.86 -9.99 28.00
C LEU A 31 2.57 -11.35 27.34
N LYS A 32 3.45 -11.82 26.44
CA LYS A 32 3.35 -13.16 25.85
C LYS A 32 3.51 -14.25 26.91
N ALA A 33 4.46 -14.10 27.83
CA ALA A 33 4.67 -15.06 28.92
C ALA A 33 3.47 -15.11 29.89
N ILE A 34 2.88 -13.97 30.26
CA ILE A 34 1.67 -13.89 31.09
C ILE A 34 0.52 -14.63 30.41
N LYS A 35 0.26 -14.33 29.13
CA LYS A 35 -0.79 -15.01 28.35
C LYS A 35 -0.57 -16.52 28.28
N SER A 36 0.68 -16.97 28.16
CA SER A 36 1.02 -18.39 28.14
C SER A 36 0.79 -19.05 29.50
N ALA A 37 1.18 -18.40 30.60
CA ALA A 37 0.99 -18.93 31.96
C ALA A 37 -0.51 -19.06 32.30
N LEU A 38 -1.30 -18.03 31.99
CA LEU A 38 -2.74 -18.02 32.22
C LEU A 38 -3.50 -19.08 31.44
N ARG A 39 -2.99 -19.50 30.28
CA ARG A 39 -3.63 -20.54 29.46
C ARG A 39 -3.50 -21.93 30.08
N TYR A 40 -2.59 -22.11 31.03
CA TYR A 40 -2.31 -23.43 31.61
C TYR A 40 -3.48 -23.99 32.41
N SER A 41 -4.16 -23.16 33.20
CA SER A 41 -5.29 -23.59 34.03
C SER A 41 -6.23 -22.44 34.41
N ASP A 42 -7.48 -22.78 34.73
CA ASP A 42 -8.46 -21.83 35.27
C ASP A 42 -8.02 -21.25 36.63
N SER A 43 -7.24 -22.00 37.42
CA SER A 43 -6.67 -21.51 38.68
C SER A 43 -5.68 -20.37 38.44
N GLU A 44 -4.81 -20.47 37.43
CA GLU A 44 -3.90 -19.39 37.04
C GLU A 44 -4.68 -18.17 36.54
N VAL A 45 -5.79 -18.37 35.81
CA VAL A 45 -6.69 -17.27 35.40
C VAL A 45 -7.26 -16.52 36.61
N ARG A 46 -7.78 -17.26 37.59
CA ARG A 46 -8.33 -16.68 38.83
C ARG A 46 -7.26 -15.96 39.63
N LEU A 47 -6.08 -16.55 39.74
CA LEU A 47 -4.95 -15.97 40.45
C LEU A 47 -4.48 -14.68 39.77
N GLY A 48 -4.29 -14.69 38.45
CA GLY A 48 -3.92 -13.52 37.67
C GLY A 48 -4.93 -12.38 37.77
N ALA A 49 -6.23 -12.68 37.67
CA ALA A 49 -7.29 -11.68 37.84
C ALA A 49 -7.27 -11.05 39.25
N LYS A 50 -7.09 -11.87 40.29
CA LYS A 50 -6.93 -11.38 41.66
C LYS A 50 -5.72 -10.46 41.79
N THR A 51 -4.56 -10.90 41.31
CA THR A 51 -3.30 -10.13 41.37
C THR A 51 -3.41 -8.79 40.64
N LEU A 52 -3.97 -8.76 39.44
CA LEU A 52 -4.16 -7.51 38.70
C LEU A 52 -5.10 -6.54 39.43
N MET A 53 -6.18 -7.03 40.03
CA MET A 53 -7.08 -6.18 40.81
C MET A 53 -6.45 -5.65 42.10
N GLU A 54 -5.54 -6.40 42.73
CA GLU A 54 -4.76 -5.88 43.86
C GLU A 54 -3.76 -4.80 43.40
N LEU A 55 -3.08 -5.00 42.27
CA LEU A 55 -2.19 -3.99 41.69
C LEU A 55 -2.92 -2.71 41.29
N MET A 56 -4.16 -2.79 40.82
CA MET A 56 -4.99 -1.61 40.56
C MET A 56 -5.22 -0.72 41.81
N LYS A 57 -5.08 -1.26 43.02
CA LYS A 57 -5.23 -0.50 44.27
C LYS A 57 -3.97 0.26 44.67
N HIS A 58 -2.81 -0.02 44.06
CA HIS A 58 -1.57 0.68 44.39
C HIS A 58 -1.69 2.19 44.22
N ASN A 59 -1.05 2.95 45.09
CA ASN A 59 -1.04 4.41 45.05
C ASN A 59 0.00 4.95 44.03
N HIS A 60 -0.04 4.44 42.80
CA HIS A 60 0.90 4.83 41.74
C HIS A 60 0.30 4.64 40.34
N SER A 61 0.19 5.72 39.57
CA SER A 61 -0.51 5.72 38.28
C SER A 61 0.19 4.89 37.20
N GLN A 62 1.53 4.82 37.22
CA GLN A 62 2.30 3.95 36.31
C GLN A 62 1.98 2.46 36.48
N VAL A 63 1.91 1.99 37.73
CA VAL A 63 1.56 0.60 38.03
C VAL A 63 0.14 0.31 37.55
N ARG A 64 -0.81 1.21 37.85
CA ARG A 64 -2.21 1.08 37.39
C ARG A 64 -2.33 1.10 35.86
N LEU A 65 -1.56 1.94 35.16
CA LEU A 65 -1.56 2.00 33.70
C LEU A 65 -1.12 0.67 33.10
N LEU A 66 0.05 0.16 33.48
CA LEU A 66 0.55 -1.11 32.96
C LEU A 66 -0.37 -2.27 33.32
N THR A 67 -0.92 -2.25 34.54
CA THR A 67 -1.92 -3.24 34.99
C THR A 67 -3.18 -3.20 34.11
N LEU A 68 -3.70 -2.01 33.80
CA LEU A 68 -4.88 -1.85 32.95
C LEU A 68 -4.64 -2.32 31.51
N LEU A 69 -3.44 -2.09 30.96
CA LEU A 69 -3.07 -2.61 29.63
C LEU A 69 -3.06 -4.15 29.60
N ILE A 70 -2.55 -4.79 30.65
CA ILE A 70 -2.61 -6.25 30.79
C ILE A 70 -4.07 -6.71 30.92
N ILE A 71 -4.88 -6.02 31.74
CA ILE A 71 -6.31 -6.34 31.90
C ILE A 71 -7.00 -6.29 30.54
N ASP A 72 -6.84 -5.25 29.72
CA ASP A 72 -7.47 -5.16 28.39
C ASP A 72 -7.11 -6.33 27.48
N GLU A 73 -5.82 -6.67 27.38
CA GLU A 73 -5.36 -7.79 26.57
C GLU A 73 -6.00 -9.13 26.97
N LEU A 74 -6.15 -9.37 28.27
CA LEU A 74 -6.74 -10.60 28.79
C LEU A 74 -8.27 -10.57 28.71
N PHE A 75 -8.89 -9.40 28.95
CA PHE A 75 -10.32 -9.18 28.85
C PHE A 75 -10.81 -9.48 27.43
N MET A 76 -10.09 -9.03 26.40
CA MET A 76 -10.47 -9.31 25.02
C MET A 76 -10.39 -10.79 24.62
N ARG A 77 -9.61 -11.62 25.33
CA ARG A 77 -9.28 -12.99 24.91
C ARG A 77 -9.88 -14.10 25.76
N SER A 78 -10.19 -13.86 27.05
CA SER A 78 -10.63 -14.90 27.98
C SER A 78 -12.01 -14.61 28.59
N LYS A 79 -12.99 -15.48 28.35
CA LYS A 79 -14.35 -15.38 28.92
C LYS A 79 -14.33 -15.52 30.45
N LEU A 80 -13.54 -16.46 30.98
CA LEU A 80 -13.40 -16.64 32.43
C LEU A 80 -12.83 -15.38 33.07
N PHE A 81 -11.74 -14.83 32.49
CA PHE A 81 -11.13 -13.59 32.98
C PHE A 81 -12.12 -12.41 32.95
N ARG A 82 -12.86 -12.25 31.84
CA ARG A 82 -13.91 -11.21 31.74
C ARG A 82 -14.92 -11.31 32.86
N THR A 83 -15.42 -12.51 33.13
CA THR A 83 -16.42 -12.74 34.19
C THR A 83 -15.88 -12.28 35.54
N LEU A 84 -14.64 -12.67 35.88
CA LEU A 84 -13.99 -12.28 37.14
C LEU A 84 -13.76 -10.76 37.27
N ILE A 85 -13.46 -10.07 36.17
CA ILE A 85 -13.26 -8.62 36.17
C ILE A 85 -14.60 -7.87 36.22
N VAL A 86 -15.63 -8.38 35.53
CA VAL A 86 -16.98 -7.79 35.55
C VAL A 86 -17.57 -7.80 36.96
N ASP A 87 -17.31 -8.85 37.75
CA ASP A 87 -17.72 -8.90 39.17
C ASP A 87 -17.14 -7.75 40.00
N LYS A 88 -16.01 -7.15 39.57
CA LYS A 88 -15.32 -6.03 40.25
C LYS A 88 -15.31 -4.76 39.39
N PHE A 89 -16.25 -4.63 38.46
CA PHE A 89 -16.18 -3.60 37.42
C PHE A 89 -16.24 -2.17 37.97
N ASP A 90 -17.13 -1.90 38.93
CA ASP A 90 -17.21 -0.58 39.57
C ASP A 90 -15.90 -0.16 40.23
N GLN A 91 -15.24 -1.10 40.93
CA GLN A 91 -13.93 -0.88 41.53
C GLN A 91 -12.87 -0.61 40.45
N LEU A 92 -12.86 -1.39 39.38
CA LEU A 92 -11.92 -1.20 38.26
C LEU A 92 -12.08 0.20 37.64
N LEU A 93 -13.31 0.62 37.33
CA LEU A 93 -13.59 1.94 36.75
C LEU A 93 -13.20 3.05 37.73
N SER A 94 -13.51 2.90 39.02
CA SER A 94 -13.18 3.89 40.03
C SER A 94 -11.67 4.10 40.15
N LEU A 95 -10.88 3.01 40.08
CA LEU A 95 -9.41 3.05 40.20
C LEU A 95 -8.68 3.50 38.93
N SER A 96 -9.31 3.39 37.76
CA SER A 96 -8.70 3.67 36.45
C SER A 96 -9.14 4.99 35.83
N VAL A 97 -10.41 5.38 35.99
CA VAL A 97 -10.93 6.64 35.45
C VAL A 97 -10.83 7.78 36.47
N GLY A 98 -10.93 7.48 37.77
CA GLY A 98 -10.91 8.47 38.84
C GLY A 98 -12.05 9.48 38.75
N PHE A 99 -13.27 9.00 38.53
CA PHE A 99 -14.48 9.82 38.46
C PHE A 99 -15.11 10.09 39.83
N ARG A 100 -14.64 9.42 40.90
CA ARG A 100 -15.11 9.63 42.26
C ARG A 100 -14.24 10.67 42.96
N ASN A 101 -14.83 11.72 43.51
CA ASN A 101 -14.11 12.78 44.23
C ASN A 101 -13.34 12.24 45.46
N SER A 102 -13.87 11.20 46.10
CA SER A 102 -13.22 10.51 47.22
C SER A 102 -12.07 9.59 46.83
N LEU A 103 -11.89 9.31 45.53
CA LEU A 103 -10.88 8.40 45.01
C LEU A 103 -10.24 8.97 43.73
N PRO A 104 -9.45 10.05 43.84
CA PRO A 104 -8.73 10.60 42.70
C PRO A 104 -7.65 9.63 42.19
N LEU A 105 -7.20 9.83 40.95
CA LEU A 105 -6.07 9.08 40.42
C LEU A 105 -4.77 9.51 41.12
N PRO A 106 -3.88 8.55 41.44
CA PRO A 106 -2.65 8.82 42.17
C PRO A 106 -1.59 9.50 41.29
N ALA A 107 -0.49 9.96 41.90
CA ALA A 107 0.67 10.46 41.16
C ALA A 107 1.33 9.34 40.31
N PRO A 108 2.10 9.67 39.26
CA PRO A 108 2.30 11.00 38.68
C PRO A 108 1.10 11.51 37.84
N PRO A 109 0.79 12.82 37.84
CA PRO A 109 -0.37 13.36 37.12
C PRO A 109 -0.37 13.13 35.61
N ALA A 110 0.79 13.23 34.94
CA ALA A 110 0.89 12.99 33.50
C ALA A 110 0.46 11.56 33.14
N VAL A 111 0.90 10.58 33.95
CA VAL A 111 0.53 9.17 33.76
C VAL A 111 -0.92 8.92 34.15
N ALA A 112 -1.44 9.59 35.19
CA ALA A 112 -2.86 9.53 35.55
C ALA A 112 -3.77 9.98 34.40
N THR A 113 -3.40 11.04 33.68
CA THR A 113 -4.14 11.49 32.49
C THR A 113 -4.16 10.42 31.40
N THR A 114 -3.01 9.79 31.12
CA THR A 114 -2.93 8.68 30.15
C THR A 114 -3.75 7.48 30.58
N LEU A 115 -3.67 7.09 31.86
CA LEU A 115 -4.47 6.02 32.46
C LEU A 115 -5.96 6.28 32.28
N ARG A 116 -6.43 7.49 32.58
CA ARG A 116 -7.83 7.89 32.41
C ARG A 116 -8.27 7.77 30.95
N THR A 117 -7.47 8.29 30.02
CA THR A 117 -7.75 8.23 28.58
C THR A 117 -7.86 6.78 28.11
N LYS A 118 -6.91 5.93 28.50
CA LYS A 118 -6.92 4.50 28.16
C LYS A 118 -8.09 3.75 28.78
N ALA A 119 -8.46 4.06 30.02
CA ALA A 119 -9.61 3.46 30.68
C ALA A 119 -10.93 3.77 29.96
N ILE A 120 -11.12 5.02 29.51
CA ILE A 120 -12.30 5.43 28.75
C ILE A 120 -12.33 4.75 27.37
N GLU A 121 -11.18 4.72 26.67
CA GLU A 121 -11.02 4.02 25.39
C GLU A 121 -11.37 2.53 25.51
N PHE A 122 -10.83 1.85 26.52
CA PHE A 122 -11.08 0.43 26.76
C PHE A 122 -12.52 0.15 27.18
N LEU A 123 -13.13 1.01 28.00
CA LEU A 123 -14.54 0.86 28.35
C LEU A 123 -15.44 0.91 27.10
N GLU A 124 -15.16 1.82 26.17
CA GLU A 124 -15.89 1.87 24.90
C GLU A 124 -15.69 0.60 24.08
N LYS A 125 -14.44 0.18 23.92
CA LYS A 125 -14.07 -1.06 23.21
C LYS A 125 -14.76 -2.28 23.81
N TRP A 126 -14.77 -2.42 25.13
CA TRP A 126 -15.40 -3.53 25.84
C TRP A 126 -16.93 -3.46 25.74
N ASN A 127 -17.53 -2.26 25.79
CA ASN A 127 -18.97 -2.10 25.61
C ASN A 127 -19.41 -2.49 24.19
N LEU A 128 -18.66 -2.05 23.16
CA LEU A 128 -18.92 -2.45 21.77
C LEU A 128 -18.80 -3.96 21.56
N SER A 129 -17.80 -4.59 22.19
CA SER A 129 -17.52 -6.01 21.99
C SER A 129 -18.40 -6.94 22.83
N PHE A 130 -18.74 -6.52 24.06
CA PHE A 130 -19.32 -7.41 25.07
C PHE A 130 -20.49 -6.79 25.86
N GLY A 131 -20.87 -5.54 25.63
CA GLY A 131 -21.90 -4.83 26.40
C GLY A 131 -23.30 -5.45 26.31
N LEU A 132 -23.58 -6.25 25.28
CA LEU A 132 -24.81 -7.05 25.19
C LEU A 132 -24.83 -8.19 26.21
N HIS A 133 -23.67 -8.78 26.50
CA HIS A 133 -23.53 -9.96 27.37
C HIS A 133 -23.31 -9.62 28.84
N TYR A 134 -22.77 -8.43 29.14
CA TYR A 134 -22.45 -8.00 30.51
C TYR A 134 -23.10 -6.65 30.79
N LYS A 135 -24.15 -6.67 31.61
CA LYS A 135 -24.93 -5.48 31.94
C LYS A 135 -24.07 -4.43 32.65
N GLU A 136 -23.12 -4.85 33.47
CA GLU A 136 -22.21 -4.00 34.25
C GLU A 136 -21.37 -3.12 33.34
N ILE A 137 -20.89 -3.67 32.21
CA ILE A 137 -20.13 -2.92 31.22
C ILE A 137 -21.00 -1.83 30.60
N ARG A 138 -22.21 -2.18 30.18
CA ARG A 138 -23.16 -1.26 29.56
C ARG A 138 -23.58 -0.14 30.52
N LEU A 139 -23.89 -0.49 31.77
CA LEU A 139 -24.23 0.47 32.81
C LEU A 139 -23.05 1.40 33.13
N GLY A 140 -21.84 0.87 33.26
CA GLY A 140 -20.64 1.67 33.47
C GLY A 140 -20.35 2.63 32.31
N PHE A 141 -20.48 2.15 31.07
CA PHE A 141 -20.35 2.98 29.87
C PHE A 141 -21.40 4.09 29.82
N ASP A 142 -22.67 3.75 29.98
CA ASP A 142 -23.79 4.70 29.96
C ASP A 142 -23.66 5.75 31.06
N TYR A 143 -23.33 5.32 32.28
CA TYR A 143 -23.13 6.25 33.40
C TYR A 143 -21.98 7.23 33.12
N LEU A 144 -20.81 6.76 32.68
CA LEU A 144 -19.68 7.63 32.41
C LEU A 144 -19.91 8.55 31.19
N LYS A 145 -20.55 8.05 30.12
CA LYS A 145 -20.80 8.82 28.89
C LYS A 145 -21.99 9.77 29.02
N ASN A 146 -23.12 9.26 29.52
CA ASN A 146 -24.39 9.97 29.48
C ASN A 146 -24.75 10.63 30.81
N THR A 147 -24.33 10.11 31.96
CA THR A 147 -24.56 10.78 33.25
C THR A 147 -23.43 11.75 33.58
N LEU A 148 -22.18 11.29 33.59
CA LEU A 148 -21.01 12.13 33.92
C LEU A 148 -20.49 12.94 32.73
N LYS A 149 -21.04 12.74 31.52
CA LYS A 149 -20.69 13.49 30.31
C LYS A 149 -19.19 13.49 30.00
N LEU A 150 -18.49 12.39 30.31
CA LEU A 150 -17.09 12.23 29.92
C LEU A 150 -16.98 12.12 28.40
N LYS A 151 -15.89 12.65 27.83
CA LYS A 151 -15.64 12.56 26.39
C LYS A 151 -15.06 11.18 26.05
N PHE A 152 -15.75 10.48 25.16
CA PHE A 152 -15.33 9.19 24.61
C PHE A 152 -14.72 9.37 23.21
N PRO A 153 -13.81 8.48 22.77
CA PRO A 153 -13.18 8.58 21.45
C PRO A 153 -14.11 8.25 20.27
N ASP A 154 -15.31 7.73 20.52
CA ASP A 154 -16.30 7.36 19.49
C ASP A 154 -15.68 6.41 18.45
N LEU A 155 -15.18 5.26 18.94
CA LEU A 155 -14.35 4.32 18.17
C LEU A 155 -15.02 3.87 16.87
N GLN A 156 -16.32 3.58 16.90
CA GLN A 156 -17.07 3.14 15.74
C GLN A 156 -17.24 4.25 14.71
N ALA A 157 -17.57 5.47 15.14
CA ALA A 157 -17.73 6.62 14.25
C ALA A 157 -16.39 7.01 13.61
N THR A 158 -15.31 6.99 14.40
CA THR A 158 -13.95 7.25 13.91
C THR A 158 -13.50 6.19 12.90
N ALA A 159 -13.77 4.91 13.15
CA ALA A 159 -13.48 3.83 12.19
C ALA A 159 -14.27 4.00 10.88
N ALA A 160 -15.57 4.31 10.97
CA ALA A 160 -16.41 4.55 9.81
C ALA A 160 -15.93 5.76 8.99
N ARG A 161 -15.54 6.85 9.65
CA ARG A 161 -14.96 8.03 8.98
C ARG A 161 -13.66 7.68 8.26
N ARG A 162 -12.71 7.02 8.92
CA ARG A 162 -11.45 6.60 8.28
C ARG A 162 -11.69 5.71 7.06
N GLN A 163 -12.68 4.82 7.11
CA GLN A 163 -13.03 3.97 5.97
C GLN A 163 -13.60 4.79 4.81
N ARG A 164 -14.50 5.74 5.07
CA ARG A 164 -15.04 6.64 4.04
C ARG A 164 -13.93 7.45 3.37
N GLU A 165 -13.05 8.05 4.16
CA GLU A 165 -11.93 8.82 3.61
C GLU A 165 -10.95 7.94 2.79
N ARG A 166 -10.83 6.64 3.09
CA ARG A 166 -10.05 5.71 2.25
C ARG A 166 -10.73 5.47 0.91
N LEU A 167 -12.03 5.17 0.93
CA LEU A 167 -12.81 4.95 -0.29
C LEU A 167 -12.83 6.19 -1.19
N GLU A 168 -13.02 7.38 -0.63
CA GLU A 168 -12.99 8.64 -1.38
C GLU A 168 -11.61 8.91 -2.00
N ARG A 169 -10.51 8.60 -1.29
CA ARG A 169 -9.15 8.71 -1.84
C ARG A 169 -8.94 7.73 -2.98
N GLU A 170 -9.38 6.49 -2.83
CA GLU A 170 -9.30 5.46 -3.88
C GLU A 170 -10.10 5.86 -5.13
N GLU A 171 -11.32 6.36 -4.95
CA GLU A 171 -12.15 6.85 -6.05
C GLU A 171 -11.51 8.05 -6.77
N ARG A 172 -10.96 9.00 -6.01
CA ARG A 172 -10.25 10.15 -6.58
C ARG A 172 -9.01 9.72 -7.35
N ARG A 173 -8.23 8.78 -6.83
CA ARG A 173 -7.07 8.19 -7.53
C ARG A 173 -7.50 7.52 -8.83
N LYS A 174 -8.52 6.65 -8.78
CA LYS A 174 -9.08 5.99 -9.98
C LYS A 174 -9.58 7.00 -11.03
N LYS A 175 -10.22 8.08 -10.61
CA LYS A 175 -10.70 9.14 -11.51
C LYS A 175 -9.54 9.85 -12.21
N ILE A 176 -8.51 10.24 -11.45
CA ILE A 176 -7.31 10.88 -12.03
C ILE A 176 -6.61 9.94 -13.01
N LEU A 177 -6.47 8.66 -12.64
CA LEU A 177 -5.84 7.66 -13.49
C LEU A 177 -6.61 7.47 -14.79
N ARG A 178 -7.94 7.37 -14.70
CA ARG A 178 -8.82 7.26 -15.88
C ARG A 178 -8.67 8.48 -16.79
N SER A 179 -8.71 9.69 -16.25
CA SER A 179 -8.56 10.91 -17.06
C SER A 179 -7.19 11.01 -17.73
N LYS A 180 -6.11 10.59 -17.05
CA LYS A 180 -4.77 10.52 -17.66
C LYS A 180 -4.72 9.50 -18.79
N PHE A 181 -5.33 8.34 -18.60
CA PHE A 181 -5.41 7.31 -19.62
C PHE A 181 -6.19 7.78 -20.85
N GLU A 182 -7.35 8.42 -20.65
CA GLU A 182 -8.17 8.99 -21.73
C GLU A 182 -7.40 10.06 -22.50
N TYR A 183 -6.71 10.97 -21.81
CA TYR A 183 -5.85 11.98 -22.43
C TYR A 183 -4.75 11.36 -23.32
N LEU A 184 -4.06 10.33 -22.81
CA LEU A 184 -3.02 9.63 -23.58
C LEU A 184 -3.60 8.87 -24.78
N ARG A 185 -4.74 8.19 -24.59
CA ARG A 185 -5.43 7.46 -25.66
C ARG A 185 -5.83 8.39 -26.80
N ASP A 186 -6.44 9.52 -26.48
CA ASP A 186 -6.94 10.46 -27.48
C ASP A 186 -5.78 11.13 -28.23
N GLY A 187 -4.72 11.52 -27.50
CA GLY A 187 -3.49 12.05 -28.11
C GLY A 187 -2.76 11.03 -28.99
N PHE A 188 -2.74 9.76 -28.61
CA PHE A 188 -2.11 8.69 -29.39
C PHE A 188 -2.84 8.43 -30.72
N GLY A 189 -4.16 8.57 -30.76
CA GLY A 189 -4.93 8.45 -32.00
C GLY A 189 -4.53 9.49 -33.04
N VAL A 190 -4.38 10.76 -32.62
CA VAL A 190 -3.92 11.85 -33.49
C VAL A 190 -2.48 11.60 -33.94
N LEU A 191 -1.57 11.28 -33.01
CA LEU A 191 -0.17 11.02 -33.32
C LEU A 191 0.00 9.85 -34.30
N LYS A 192 -0.79 8.79 -34.15
CA LYS A 192 -0.79 7.65 -35.07
C LYS A 192 -1.17 8.09 -36.48
N GLY A 193 -2.22 8.90 -36.62
CA GLY A 193 -2.64 9.45 -37.92
C GLY A 193 -1.55 10.29 -38.58
N GLU A 194 -0.91 11.19 -37.81
CA GLU A 194 0.20 12.01 -38.32
C GLU A 194 1.39 11.14 -38.78
N ILE A 195 1.72 10.07 -38.05
CA ILE A 195 2.79 9.14 -38.43
C ILE A 195 2.43 8.38 -39.71
N GLU A 196 1.19 7.89 -39.83
CA GLU A 196 0.72 7.17 -41.01
C GLU A 196 0.76 8.06 -42.26
N GLU A 197 0.38 9.33 -42.13
CA GLU A 197 0.46 10.32 -43.21
C GLU A 197 1.91 10.61 -43.60
N THR A 198 2.80 10.88 -42.64
CA THR A 198 4.24 11.07 -42.89
C THR A 198 4.86 9.84 -43.59
N ILE A 199 4.51 8.62 -43.16
CA ILE A 199 4.99 7.39 -43.81
C ILE A 199 4.45 7.27 -45.24
N LYS A 200 3.18 7.64 -45.48
CA LYS A 200 2.58 7.63 -46.81
C LYS A 200 3.31 8.58 -47.75
N GLU A 201 3.57 9.81 -47.33
CA GLU A 201 4.32 10.81 -48.10
C GLU A 201 5.75 10.35 -48.40
N ILE A 202 6.43 9.69 -47.45
CA ILE A 202 7.75 9.11 -47.67
C ILE A 202 7.70 8.01 -48.73
N LYS A 203 6.69 7.12 -48.68
CA LYS A 203 6.52 6.05 -49.68
C LYS A 203 6.27 6.62 -51.06
N GLU A 204 5.35 7.57 -51.19
CA GLU A 204 5.06 8.25 -52.45
C GLU A 204 6.32 8.95 -53.00
N GLY A 205 7.09 9.63 -52.14
CA GLY A 205 8.36 10.25 -52.55
C GLY A 205 9.41 9.22 -53.01
N LEU A 206 9.50 8.07 -52.35
CA LEU A 206 10.39 6.98 -52.76
C LEU A 206 9.96 6.34 -54.09
N GLU A 207 8.65 6.18 -54.31
CA GLU A 207 8.10 5.69 -55.57
C GLU A 207 8.43 6.64 -56.73
N ILE A 208 8.34 7.96 -56.53
CA ILE A 208 8.74 8.97 -57.53
C ILE A 208 10.23 8.87 -57.85
N VAL A 209 11.08 8.68 -56.84
CA VAL A 209 12.53 8.54 -57.00
C VAL A 209 12.90 7.21 -57.68
N GLN A 210 12.10 6.16 -57.48
CA GLN A 210 12.26 4.86 -58.13
C GLN A 210 11.64 4.79 -59.53
N TRP A 211 10.80 5.75 -59.89
CA TRP A 211 10.16 5.81 -61.20
C TRP A 211 11.20 6.13 -62.29
N ARG A 212 11.66 5.11 -63.00
CA ARG A 212 12.27 5.28 -64.33
C ARG A 212 11.13 5.53 -65.31
N GLY A 213 11.11 6.69 -65.97
CA GLY A 213 10.23 6.91 -67.11
C GLY A 213 10.45 5.82 -68.16
N ASP A 214 9.35 5.18 -68.56
CA ASP A 214 9.09 4.36 -69.75
C ASP A 214 10.20 3.42 -70.29
N ASP A 215 9.84 2.13 -70.38
CA ASP A 215 10.48 1.09 -71.21
C ASP A 215 11.99 0.88 -71.07
N GLY A 216 12.42 0.49 -69.87
CA GLY A 216 13.58 -0.39 -69.80
C GLY A 216 13.23 -1.68 -70.53
N VAL A 217 13.73 -1.86 -71.77
CA VAL A 217 13.83 -3.18 -72.40
C VAL A 217 14.22 -4.14 -71.28
N PRO A 218 13.39 -5.15 -70.96
CA PRO A 218 13.77 -6.13 -69.96
C PRO A 218 15.15 -6.62 -70.39
N LEU A 219 16.19 -6.32 -69.61
CA LEU A 219 17.48 -6.95 -69.79
C LEU A 219 17.15 -8.41 -69.56
N ALA A 220 16.96 -9.13 -70.68
CA ALA A 220 16.40 -10.46 -70.67
C ALA A 220 17.13 -11.24 -69.59
N ILE A 221 16.36 -11.79 -68.66
CA ILE A 221 16.85 -12.94 -67.90
C ILE A 221 16.96 -14.02 -68.97
N LEU A 222 18.11 -14.06 -69.65
CA LEU A 222 18.46 -15.17 -70.52
C LEU A 222 18.55 -16.37 -69.58
N ASP A 223 17.76 -17.40 -69.89
CA ASP A 223 17.75 -18.65 -69.13
C ASP A 223 19.18 -19.21 -69.01
N GLU A 224 19.44 -19.94 -67.93
CA GLU A 224 20.74 -20.54 -67.55
C GLU A 224 21.39 -21.41 -68.65
N GLU A 225 20.70 -21.69 -69.76
CA GLU A 225 21.21 -22.55 -70.85
C GLU A 225 22.00 -21.81 -71.94
N ASP A 226 22.01 -20.47 -71.98
CA ASP A 226 22.91 -19.70 -72.88
C ASP A 226 24.28 -19.37 -72.23
N TYR A 227 24.60 -19.99 -71.09
CA TYR A 227 25.84 -19.80 -70.34
C TYR A 227 27.06 -20.51 -70.95
N GLU A 228 27.38 -20.23 -72.21
CA GLU A 228 28.78 -20.35 -72.62
C GLU A 228 29.51 -19.04 -72.26
N GLU A 229 30.03 -19.06 -71.03
CA GLU A 229 31.31 -18.45 -70.70
C GLU A 229 31.37 -16.91 -70.55
N ILE A 230 30.88 -16.40 -69.41
CA ILE A 230 31.73 -15.49 -68.61
C ILE A 230 32.46 -16.36 -67.58
N ARG A 231 33.59 -16.97 -67.99
CA ARG A 231 34.44 -17.80 -67.12
C ARG A 231 35.21 -17.00 -66.07
N CYS A 232 35.23 -15.67 -66.15
CA CYS A 232 35.98 -14.81 -65.23
C CYS A 232 35.09 -14.30 -64.08
N SER A 233 35.36 -14.76 -62.86
CA SER A 233 34.66 -14.31 -61.64
C SER A 233 34.68 -12.79 -61.46
N HIS A 234 35.75 -12.14 -61.92
CA HIS A 234 35.89 -10.68 -61.91
C HIS A 234 34.86 -9.96 -62.79
N LEU A 235 34.57 -10.48 -63.98
CA LEU A 235 33.57 -9.89 -64.89
C LEU A 235 32.14 -10.11 -64.38
N ARG A 236 31.87 -11.24 -63.71
CA ARG A 236 30.61 -11.44 -62.98
C ARG A 236 30.46 -10.45 -61.84
N GLN A 237 31.54 -10.21 -61.08
CA GLN A 237 31.53 -9.22 -60.00
C GLN A 237 31.32 -7.80 -60.53
N ILE A 238 32.00 -7.40 -61.61
CA ILE A 238 31.80 -6.10 -62.27
C ILE A 238 30.36 -5.94 -62.76
N ARG A 239 29.75 -6.99 -63.34
CA ARG A 239 28.34 -6.95 -63.75
C ARG A 239 27.40 -6.81 -62.55
N MET A 240 27.62 -7.57 -61.48
CA MET A 240 26.83 -7.46 -60.25
C MET A 240 26.99 -6.10 -59.57
N ASP A 241 28.20 -5.55 -59.56
CA ASP A 241 28.48 -4.24 -59.01
C ASP A 241 27.87 -3.15 -59.90
N SER A 242 27.92 -3.29 -61.23
CA SER A 242 27.26 -2.38 -62.19
C SER A 242 25.74 -2.42 -62.09
N LEU A 243 25.14 -3.60 -61.86
CA LEU A 243 23.70 -3.72 -61.60
C LEU A 243 23.32 -3.04 -60.28
N LYS A 244 24.10 -3.29 -59.20
CA LYS A 244 23.94 -2.59 -57.92
C LYS A 244 24.15 -1.08 -58.02
N GLN A 245 25.01 -0.62 -58.93
CA GLN A 245 25.24 0.81 -59.20
C GLN A 245 24.13 1.41 -60.04
N SER A 246 23.54 0.63 -60.96
CA SER A 246 22.38 1.06 -61.74
C SER A 246 21.11 1.19 -60.90
N ASP A 247 21.01 0.42 -59.80
CA ASP A 247 19.95 0.52 -58.79
C ASP A 247 20.17 1.64 -57.76
N LYS A 248 21.33 2.30 -57.74
CA LYS A 248 21.54 3.48 -56.90
C LYS A 248 20.88 4.68 -57.55
N VAL A 249 19.81 5.17 -56.94
CA VAL A 249 19.24 6.47 -57.33
C VAL A 249 20.11 7.58 -56.78
N GLU A 250 20.78 8.30 -57.68
CA GLU A 250 21.62 9.46 -57.33
C GLU A 250 20.80 10.76 -57.36
N GLU A 251 21.12 11.69 -56.45
CA GLU A 251 20.50 13.00 -56.39
C GLU A 251 21.01 13.86 -57.57
N THR A 252 20.08 14.23 -58.46
CA THR A 252 20.28 15.05 -59.65
C THR A 252 19.57 16.40 -59.48
N SER A 253 19.84 17.37 -60.35
CA SER A 253 19.15 18.66 -60.32
C SER A 253 17.63 18.56 -60.51
N GLU A 254 17.15 17.49 -61.15
CA GLU A 254 15.72 17.28 -61.45
C GLU A 254 14.96 16.60 -60.30
N ASN A 255 15.61 15.68 -59.57
CA ASN A 255 14.97 14.95 -58.45
C ASN A 255 15.29 15.56 -57.06
N ARG A 256 16.15 16.58 -56.99
CA ARG A 256 16.57 17.26 -55.75
C ARG A 256 15.39 17.68 -54.86
N VAL A 257 14.32 18.20 -55.45
CA VAL A 257 13.12 18.64 -54.71
C VAL A 257 12.49 17.47 -53.94
N VAL A 258 12.46 16.28 -54.53
CA VAL A 258 11.90 15.07 -53.90
C VAL A 258 12.83 14.58 -52.78
N PHE A 259 14.15 14.62 -52.99
CA PHE A 259 15.14 14.32 -51.94
C PHE A 259 15.09 15.31 -50.76
N ASP A 260 14.81 16.59 -51.01
CA ASP A 260 14.61 17.59 -49.96
C ASP A 260 13.34 17.29 -49.15
N VAL A 261 12.22 16.95 -49.80
CA VAL A 261 10.99 16.53 -49.13
C VAL A 261 11.20 15.26 -48.30
N LEU A 262 11.85 14.24 -48.86
CA LEU A 262 12.16 12.99 -48.14
C LEU A 262 13.03 13.24 -46.90
N ARG A 263 14.02 14.14 -47.00
CA ARG A 263 14.86 14.52 -45.86
C ARG A 263 14.05 15.25 -44.78
N GLU A 264 13.16 16.16 -45.15
CA GLU A 264 12.31 16.87 -44.18
C GLU A 264 11.29 15.92 -43.51
N GLN A 265 10.67 15.02 -44.25
CA GLN A 265 9.76 14.02 -43.68
C GLN A 265 10.49 13.04 -42.76
N GLY A 266 11.70 12.61 -43.13
CA GLY A 266 12.58 11.82 -42.26
C GLY A 266 12.95 12.55 -40.97
N LYS A 267 13.22 13.87 -41.04
CA LYS A 267 13.44 14.70 -39.85
C LYS A 267 12.18 14.80 -38.99
N LEU A 268 10.99 14.95 -39.59
CA LEU A 268 9.72 15.03 -38.87
C LEU A 268 9.46 13.74 -38.09
N LEU A 269 9.64 12.58 -38.74
CA LEU A 269 9.51 11.26 -38.11
C LEU A 269 10.44 11.11 -36.90
N MET A 270 11.72 11.47 -37.06
CA MET A 270 12.74 11.26 -36.03
C MET A 270 12.70 12.29 -34.89
N LYS A 271 12.42 13.56 -35.21
CA LYS A 271 12.53 14.66 -34.24
C LYS A 271 11.20 15.01 -33.56
N LYS A 272 10.05 14.78 -34.20
CA LYS A 272 8.73 15.08 -33.65
C LYS A 272 8.01 13.81 -33.21
N HIS A 273 7.78 12.90 -34.16
CA HIS A 273 6.91 11.75 -33.93
C HIS A 273 7.51 10.76 -32.94
N LEU A 274 8.77 10.37 -33.15
CA LEU A 274 9.48 9.44 -32.25
C LEU A 274 9.58 9.98 -30.82
N VAL A 275 9.89 11.27 -30.66
CA VAL A 275 9.99 11.92 -29.35
C VAL A 275 8.63 11.93 -28.64
N SER A 276 7.55 12.25 -29.36
CA SER A 276 6.19 12.25 -28.82
C SER A 276 5.74 10.86 -28.34
N VAL A 277 6.12 9.79 -29.07
CA VAL A 277 5.87 8.40 -28.65
C VAL A 277 6.67 8.07 -27.38
N GLN A 278 7.94 8.45 -27.32
CA GLN A 278 8.80 8.21 -26.15
C GLN A 278 8.30 8.94 -24.90
N ASP A 279 7.78 10.16 -25.05
CA ASP A 279 7.16 10.92 -23.96
C ASP A 279 5.87 10.24 -23.49
N GLY A 280 5.03 9.76 -24.40
CA GLY A 280 3.83 8.99 -24.08
C GLY A 280 4.12 7.71 -23.29
N ILE A 281 5.14 6.94 -23.73
CA ILE A 281 5.60 5.74 -23.02
C ILE A 281 6.13 6.10 -21.62
N SER A 282 6.90 7.17 -21.51
CA SER A 282 7.45 7.64 -20.23
C SER A 282 6.35 8.04 -19.24
N LEU A 283 5.26 8.65 -19.72
CA LEU A 283 4.10 8.98 -18.90
C LEU A 283 3.39 7.72 -18.38
N LEU A 284 3.21 6.70 -19.23
CA LEU A 284 2.63 5.41 -18.82
C LEU A 284 3.48 4.71 -17.76
N ILE A 285 4.80 4.65 -17.96
CA ILE A 285 5.72 4.01 -17.00
C ILE A 285 5.75 4.77 -15.67
N ARG A 286 5.75 6.11 -15.70
CA ARG A 286 5.71 6.92 -14.46
C ARG A 286 4.43 6.71 -13.67
N VAL A 287 3.31 6.50 -14.35
CA VAL A 287 2.03 6.17 -13.71
C VAL A 287 2.15 4.82 -12.97
N ASP A 288 2.72 3.78 -13.58
CA ASP A 288 2.95 2.48 -12.92
C ASP A 288 3.92 2.56 -11.72
N VAL A 289 4.98 3.36 -11.80
CA VAL A 289 6.00 3.45 -10.73
C VAL A 289 5.53 4.31 -9.55
N SER A 290 4.70 5.33 -9.79
CA SER A 290 4.13 6.14 -8.71
C SER A 290 3.01 5.43 -7.95
N ASP A 291 2.29 4.52 -8.61
CA ASP A 291 1.23 3.71 -7.98
C ASP A 291 1.77 2.49 -7.20
N ASN A 292 2.99 2.02 -7.47
CA ASN A 292 3.62 0.88 -6.77
C ASN A 292 4.43 1.24 -5.53
N ARG A 293 4.45 2.50 -5.06
CA ARG A 293 5.07 2.82 -3.77
C ARG A 293 4.14 2.43 -2.63
N PRO A 294 4.48 1.46 -1.77
CA PRO A 294 3.75 1.27 -0.54
C PRO A 294 3.91 2.53 0.30
N GLU A 295 2.81 3.29 0.48
CA GLU A 295 2.76 4.40 1.42
C GLU A 295 2.98 3.82 2.82
N ILE A 296 4.19 4.03 3.35
CA ILE A 296 4.56 3.65 4.71
C ILE A 296 3.65 4.42 5.68
N PRO A 297 2.96 3.75 6.62
CA PRO A 297 2.12 4.44 7.57
C PRO A 297 3.01 5.21 8.57
N CYS A 298 2.77 6.52 8.70
CA CYS A 298 3.21 7.33 9.84
C CYS A 298 2.40 7.00 11.10
#